data_AF-A0A524GS42-F1
#
_entry.id   AF-A0A524GS42-F1
#
_cell.length_a   1.000
_cell.length_b   1.000
_cell.length_c   1.000
_cell.angle_alpha   90.00
_cell.angle_beta   90.00
_cell.angle_gamma   90.00
#
_symmetry.space_group_name_H-M   'P 1'
#
loop_
_entity.id
_entity.type
_entity.pdbx_description
1 polymer ?
#
loop_
_entity_poly.entity_id
_entity_poly.type
_entity_poly.pdbx_seq_one_letter_code
_entity_poly.pdbx_strand_id
1 'polypeptide(L)'
;MSNSEIRNLLAQLHDEIKKSEMDAETRTLVRQLDSDIHALLDSNRAEPETASVLKRAQELEANFESEHPTTVRILSEVIETLSRMGI
;
A
#
# COMPACT_ATOMS: atom_id res chain seq x y z
N MET A 1 -2.07 -2.68 17.70
CA MET A 1 -1.88 -3.89 16.87
C MET A 1 -1.93 -3.52 15.39
N SER A 2 -3.02 -2.91 14.89
CA SER A 2 -3.26 -2.63 13.46
C SER A 2 -2.18 -1.83 12.72
N ASN A 3 -1.56 -0.86 13.40
CA ASN A 3 -0.45 -0.06 12.86
C ASN A 3 0.79 -0.91 12.50
N SER A 4 1.14 -1.89 13.34
CA SER A 4 2.29 -2.78 13.08
C SER A 4 1.98 -3.81 12.01
N GLU A 5 0.71 -4.21 11.87
CA GLU A 5 0.26 -5.15 10.83
C GLU A 5 0.41 -4.53 9.44
N ILE A 6 -0.04 -3.29 9.23
CA ILE A 6 0.16 -2.57 7.97
C ILE A 6 1.63 -2.38 7.63
N ARG A 7 2.47 -2.02 8.60
CA ARG A 7 3.91 -1.87 8.37
C ARG A 7 4.55 -3.18 7.92
N ASN A 8 4.06 -4.31 8.43
CA ASN A 8 4.54 -5.62 8.03
C ASN A 8 4.06 -6.00 6.61
N LEU A 9 2.81 -5.68 6.27
CA LEU A 9 2.29 -5.87 4.91
C LEU A 9 3.05 -5.01 3.89
N LEU A 10 3.33 -3.74 4.21
CA LEU A 10 4.11 -2.86 3.35
C LEU A 10 5.56 -3.34 3.18
N ALA A 11 6.17 -3.86 4.24
CA ALA A 11 7.50 -4.47 4.14
C ALA A 11 7.49 -5.70 3.21
N GLN A 12 6.48 -6.56 3.32
CA GLN A 12 6.30 -7.71 2.43
C GLN A 12 6.08 -7.28 0.98
N LEU A 13 5.23 -6.27 0.77
CA LEU A 13 4.98 -5.67 -0.55
C LEU A 13 6.30 -5.20 -1.18
N HIS A 14 7.08 -4.44 -0.42
CA HIS A 14 8.34 -3.87 -0.90
C HIS A 14 9.42 -4.94 -1.17
N ASP A 15 9.41 -6.05 -0.43
CA ASP A 15 10.28 -7.20 -0.67
C ASP A 15 9.88 -7.97 -1.95
N GLU A 16 8.58 -8.22 -2.14
CA GLU A 16 8.08 -8.85 -3.37
C GLU A 16 8.36 -7.99 -4.61
N ILE A 17 8.29 -6.68 -4.49
CA ILE A 17 8.64 -5.73 -5.56
C ILE A 17 10.13 -5.69 -5.86
N LYS A 18 10.98 -5.95 -4.86
CA LYS A 18 12.43 -6.08 -5.06
C LYS A 18 12.78 -7.39 -5.74
N LYS A 19 12.06 -8.47 -5.41
CA LYS A 19 12.24 -9.80 -6.01
C LYS A 19 11.71 -9.87 -7.43
N SER A 20 10.61 -9.15 -7.72
CA SER A 20 10.12 -8.98 -9.08
C SER A 20 10.95 -7.94 -9.85
N GLU A 21 11.19 -8.22 -11.13
CA GLU A 21 11.68 -7.22 -12.09
C GLU A 21 10.54 -6.24 -12.42
N MET A 22 10.29 -5.31 -11.51
CA MET A 22 9.31 -4.24 -11.69
C MET A 22 9.99 -2.95 -12.16
N ASP A 23 9.29 -2.21 -13.02
CA ASP A 23 9.71 -0.92 -13.54
C ASP A 23 10.00 0.12 -12.45
N ALA A 24 10.89 1.05 -12.77
CA ALA A 24 11.31 2.11 -11.84
C ALA A 24 10.14 3.02 -11.41
N GLU A 25 9.19 3.25 -12.31
CA GLU A 25 7.97 4.04 -12.05
C GLU A 25 7.13 3.38 -10.96
N THR A 26 6.87 2.10 -11.15
CA THR A 26 6.13 1.23 -10.24
C THR A 26 6.74 1.18 -8.84
N ARG A 27 8.07 0.99 -8.75
CA ARG A 27 8.79 1.05 -7.46
C ARG A 27 8.66 2.41 -6.77
N THR A 28 8.55 3.47 -7.55
CA THR A 28 8.38 4.83 -7.02
C THR A 28 6.97 5.00 -6.47
N LEU A 29 5.94 4.55 -7.20
CA LEU A 29 4.55 4.59 -6.73
C LEU A 29 4.34 3.84 -5.42
N VAL A 30 4.95 2.66 -5.26
CA VAL A 30 4.80 1.89 -4.02
C VAL A 30 5.54 2.53 -2.84
N ARG A 31 6.73 3.11 -3.07
CA ARG A 31 7.41 3.89 -2.03
C ARG A 31 6.62 5.13 -1.63
N GLN A 32 5.96 5.77 -2.59
CA GLN A 32 5.07 6.90 -2.32
C GLN A 32 3.93 6.45 -1.41
N LEU A 33 3.25 5.34 -1.76
CA LEU A 33 2.16 4.77 -0.98
C LEU A 33 2.60 4.39 0.45
N ASP A 34 3.76 3.75 0.60
CA ASP A 34 4.32 3.40 1.91
C ASP A 34 4.55 4.64 2.78
N SER A 35 5.11 5.70 2.19
CA SER A 35 5.37 6.95 2.90
C SER A 35 4.08 7.68 3.25
N ASP A 36 3.09 7.68 2.37
CA ASP A 36 1.78 8.28 2.61
C ASP A 36 1.04 7.55 3.73
N ILE A 37 1.05 6.20 3.72
CA ILE A 37 0.46 5.39 4.80
C ILE A 37 1.19 5.66 6.12
N HIS A 38 2.53 5.66 6.13
CA HIS A 38 3.28 6.01 7.33
C HIS A 38 2.90 7.38 7.87
N ALA A 39 2.72 8.37 7.00
CA ALA A 39 2.28 9.71 7.41
C ALA A 39 0.85 9.73 7.98
N LEU A 40 -0.08 8.94 7.42
CA LEU A 40 -1.45 8.76 7.94
C LEU A 40 -1.49 8.02 9.27
N LEU A 41 -0.54 7.13 9.50
CA LEU A 41 -0.43 6.37 10.74
C LEU A 41 0.17 7.22 11.88
N ASP A 42 1.14 8.08 11.56
CA ASP A 42 1.84 8.92 12.53
C ASP A 42 1.04 10.20 12.86
N SER A 43 0.38 10.76 11.86
CA SER A 43 -0.53 11.88 12.01
C SER A 43 -1.96 11.37 11.90
N ASN A 44 -2.80 11.55 12.92
CA ASN A 44 -4.24 11.27 12.86
C ASN A 44 -4.94 12.23 11.87
N ARG A 45 -4.57 12.13 10.58
CA ARG A 45 -4.96 13.04 9.51
C ARG A 45 -6.41 12.83 9.13
N ALA A 46 -6.98 13.87 8.53
CA ALA A 46 -8.38 13.90 8.13
C ALA A 46 -8.67 12.93 6.97
N GLU A 47 -9.89 12.37 6.97
CA GLU A 47 -10.50 11.51 5.93
C GLU A 47 -10.12 11.79 4.46
N PRO A 48 -10.01 13.06 3.96
CA PRO A 48 -9.63 13.31 2.57
C PRO A 48 -8.25 12.79 2.18
N GLU A 49 -7.28 12.78 3.09
CA GLU A 49 -5.94 12.26 2.76
C GLU A 49 -5.94 10.74 2.73
N THR A 50 -6.69 10.09 3.62
CA THR A 50 -6.77 8.63 3.57
C THR A 50 -7.50 8.12 2.34
N ALA A 51 -8.60 8.76 1.95
CA ALA A 51 -9.30 8.41 0.71
C ALA A 51 -8.38 8.51 -0.51
N SER A 52 -7.47 9.48 -0.54
CA SER A 52 -6.48 9.60 -1.60
C SER A 52 -5.47 8.45 -1.59
N VAL A 53 -5.03 8.01 -0.42
CA VAL A 53 -4.08 6.87 -0.27
C VAL A 53 -4.73 5.55 -0.65
N LEU A 54 -5.95 5.32 -0.18
CA LEU A 54 -6.78 4.17 -0.57
C LEU A 54 -6.95 4.08 -2.08
N LYS A 55 -7.32 5.20 -2.72
CA LYS A 55 -7.47 5.26 -4.18
C LYS A 55 -6.17 4.91 -4.90
N ARG A 56 -5.04 5.43 -4.42
CA ARG A 56 -3.71 5.16 -4.98
C ARG A 56 -3.32 3.67 -4.85
N ALA A 57 -3.64 3.05 -3.72
CA ALA A 57 -3.44 1.62 -3.50
C ALA A 57 -4.28 0.79 -4.48
N GLN A 58 -5.55 1.16 -4.69
CA GLN A 58 -6.44 0.49 -5.65
C GLN A 58 -5.94 0.65 -7.11
N GLU A 59 -5.44 1.82 -7.48
CA GLU A 59 -4.85 2.05 -8.80
C GLU A 59 -3.60 1.18 -9.02
N LEU A 60 -2.74 1.06 -8.00
CA LEU A 60 -1.59 0.14 -8.03
C LEU A 60 -2.03 -1.32 -8.15
N GLU A 61 -3.05 -1.72 -7.40
CA GLU A 61 -3.60 -3.08 -7.46
C GLU A 61 -4.07 -3.44 -8.88
N ALA A 62 -4.81 -2.54 -9.54
CA ALA A 62 -5.27 -2.74 -10.91
C ALA A 62 -4.11 -2.84 -11.91
N ASN A 63 -3.01 -2.09 -11.69
CA ASN A 63 -1.81 -2.19 -12.52
C ASN A 63 -1.07 -3.53 -12.32
N PHE A 64 -1.14 -4.11 -11.12
CA PHE A 64 -0.47 -5.38 -10.81
C PHE A 64 -1.29 -6.63 -11.07
N GLU A 65 -2.59 -6.52 -11.29
CA GLU A 65 -3.50 -7.67 -11.42
C GLU A 65 -3.07 -8.65 -12.52
N SER A 66 -2.49 -8.14 -13.61
CA SER A 66 -2.03 -8.98 -14.72
C SER A 66 -0.59 -9.47 -14.56
N GLU A 67 0.28 -8.73 -13.89
CA GLU A 67 1.73 -9.00 -13.87
C GLU A 67 2.22 -9.61 -12.56
N HIS A 68 1.62 -9.24 -11.43
CA HIS A 68 2.09 -9.60 -10.09
C HIS A 68 0.95 -9.94 -9.12
N PRO A 69 0.31 -11.12 -9.24
CA PRO A 69 -0.83 -11.52 -8.41
C PRO A 69 -0.50 -11.60 -6.91
N THR A 70 0.74 -11.91 -6.55
CA THR A 70 1.20 -11.89 -5.15
C THR A 70 1.24 -10.47 -4.58
N THR A 71 1.67 -9.50 -5.40
CA THR A 71 1.75 -8.07 -5.01
C THR A 71 0.35 -7.49 -4.81
N VAL A 72 -0.59 -7.83 -5.70
CA VAL A 72 -2.02 -7.49 -5.56
C VAL A 72 -2.61 -8.00 -4.27
N ARG A 73 -2.35 -9.26 -3.91
CA ARG A 73 -2.87 -9.84 -2.68
C ARG A 73 -2.44 -9.05 -1.45
N ILE A 74 -1.17 -8.66 -1.38
CA ILE A 74 -0.63 -7.89 -0.26
C ILE A 74 -1.24 -6.46 -0.24
N LEU A 75 -1.40 -5.83 -1.41
CA LEU A 75 -2.05 -4.52 -1.54
C LEU A 75 -3.51 -4.54 -1.06
N SER A 76 -4.27 -5.57 -1.44
CA SER A 76 -5.63 -5.77 -0.96
C SER A 76 -5.68 -5.91 0.56
N GLU A 77 -4.76 -6.67 1.16
CA GLU A 77 -4.67 -6.77 2.63
C GLU A 77 -4.33 -5.41 3.28
N VAL A 78 -3.48 -4.58 2.66
CA VAL A 78 -3.21 -3.21 3.13
C VAL A 78 -4.48 -2.37 3.09
N ILE A 79 -5.22 -2.40 1.99
CA ILE A 79 -6.49 -1.68 1.81
C ILE A 79 -7.54 -2.12 2.85
N GLU A 80 -7.71 -3.43 3.05
CA GLU A 80 -8.63 -3.98 4.05
C GLU A 80 -8.24 -3.56 5.46
N THR A 81 -6.94 -3.55 5.77
CA THR A 81 -6.45 -3.15 7.09
C THR A 81 -6.66 -1.66 7.32
N LEU A 82 -6.39 -0.80 6.33
CA LEU A 82 -6.65 0.64 6.40
C LEU A 82 -8.15 0.91 6.63
N SER A 83 -8.99 0.28 5.83
CA SER A 83 -10.46 0.37 5.94
C SER A 83 -10.97 -0.09 7.31
N ARG A 84 -10.41 -1.19 7.85
CA ARG A 84 -10.74 -1.68 9.20
C ARG A 84 -10.32 -0.71 10.30
N MET A 85 -9.25 0.06 10.08
CA MET A 85 -8.80 1.08 11.01
C MET A 85 -9.71 2.32 11.01
N GLY A 86 -10.65 2.42 10.07
CA GLY A 86 -11.56 3.57 9.96
C GLY A 86 -10.84 4.86 9.62
N ILE A 87 -9.64 4.75 9.05
CA ILE A 87 -8.92 5.83 8.41
C ILE A 87 -9.13 5.72 6.91
#